data_AF-A0A126T1P2-F1
#
_entry.id   AF-A0A126T1P2-F1
#
_cell.length_a   1.000
_cell.length_b   1.000
_cell.length_c   1.000
_cell.angle_alpha   90.00
_cell.angle_beta   90.00
_cell.angle_gamma   90.00
#
_symmetry.space_group_name_H-M   'P 1'
#
loop_
_entity.id
_entity.type
_entity.pdbx_description
1 polymer ?
#
loop_
_entity_poly.entity_id
_entity_poly.type
_entity_poly.pdbx_seq_one_letter_code
_entity_poly.pdbx_strand_id
1 'polypeptide(L)' 'MVFFEVENSPWIAEMKVANQVHPNHSDSLFDGKKHYVACFKDVKFESVCRSMSEVTLSSEEVVALVVGQLEELETEAR' A
#
# COMPACT_ATOMS: atom_id res chain seq x y z
N MET A 1 17.26 1.27 -4.61
CA MET A 1 16.04 1.39 -3.80
C MET A 1 16.40 0.97 -2.39
N VAL A 2 15.99 1.73 -1.38
CA VAL A 2 16.16 1.32 0.03
C VAL A 2 14.76 1.04 0.57
N PHE A 3 14.55 -0.12 1.17
CA PHE A 3 13.26 -0.56 1.68
C PHE A 3 13.40 -1.04 3.13
N PHE A 4 12.49 -0.62 4.02
CA PHE A 4 12.51 -1.01 5.42
C PHE A 4 11.13 -0.98 6.08
N GLU A 5 10.99 -1.78 7.14
CA GLU A 5 9.87 -1.72 8.10
C GLU A 5 10.23 -0.72 9.21
N VAL A 6 9.32 0.20 9.53
CA VAL A 6 9.49 1.16 10.63
C VAL A 6 8.93 0.53 11.91
N GLU A 7 9.84 0.10 12.78
CA GLU A 7 9.47 -0.42 14.09
C GLU A 7 8.88 0.68 14.98
N ASN A 8 7.87 0.32 15.78
CA ASN A 8 7.19 1.23 16.71
C ASN A 8 6.70 2.54 16.07
N SER A 9 6.32 2.49 14.79
CA SER A 9 5.82 3.65 14.06
C SER A 9 4.61 4.29 14.76
N PRO A 10 4.67 5.58 15.17
CA PRO A 10 3.52 6.26 15.76
C PRO A 10 2.38 6.42 14.75
N TRP A 11 2.69 6.32 13.45
CA TRP A 11 1.75 6.59 12.37
C TRP A 11 0.51 5.69 12.40
N ILE A 12 0.65 4.42 12.79
CA ILE A 12 -0.50 3.50 12.90
C ILE A 12 -1.47 4.00 13.98
N ALA A 13 -0.95 4.51 15.11
CA ALA A 13 -1.76 5.07 16.18
C ALA A 13 -2.41 6.40 15.76
N GLU A 14 -1.66 7.27 15.08
CA GLU A 14 -2.18 8.53 14.53
C GLU A 14 -3.29 8.28 13.51
N MET A 15 -3.09 7.33 12.59
CA MET A 15 -4.13 6.93 11.62
C MET A 15 -5.36 6.37 12.33
N LYS A 16 -5.17 5.54 13.37
CA LYS A 16 -6.28 5.00 14.17
C LYS A 16 -7.10 6.14 14.79
N VAL A 17 -6.47 7.17 15.34
CA VAL A 17 -7.16 8.35 15.89
C VAL A 17 -7.82 9.16 14.77
N ALA A 18 -7.11 9.47 13.70
CA ALA A 18 -7.63 10.30 12.59
C ALA A 18 -8.85 9.64 11.91
N ASN A 19 -8.89 8.31 11.82
CA ASN A 19 -9.98 7.58 11.19
C ASN A 19 -11.25 7.50 12.06
N GLN A 20 -11.21 7.91 13.34
CA GLN A 20 -12.37 7.89 14.25
C GLN A 20 -13.55 8.74 13.76
N VAL A 21 -13.32 9.68 12.84
CA VAL A 21 -14.37 10.49 12.23
C VAL A 21 -15.32 9.69 11.33
N HIS A 22 -14.92 8.49 10.90
CA HIS A 22 -15.73 7.67 10.00
C HIS A 22 -16.74 6.82 10.78
N PRO A 23 -18.00 6.71 10.31
CA PRO A 23 -19.07 6.00 11.03
C PRO A 23 -18.81 4.50 11.21
N ASN A 24 -17.95 3.90 10.38
CA ASN A 24 -17.57 2.49 10.44
C ASN A 24 -16.16 2.30 11.04
N HIS A 25 -15.65 3.28 11.78
CA HIS A 25 -14.35 3.17 12.43
C HIS A 25 -14.34 2.01 13.44
N SER A 26 -13.24 1.26 13.43
CA SER A 26 -12.93 0.29 14.47
C SER A 26 -11.42 0.20 14.62
N ASP A 27 -10.95 0.27 15.87
CA ASP A 27 -9.53 0.13 16.18
C ASP A 27 -8.95 -1.19 15.70
N SER A 28 -9.77 -2.24 15.64
CA SER A 28 -9.37 -3.57 15.16
C SER A 28 -9.00 -3.59 13.68
N LEU A 29 -9.43 -2.61 12.89
CA LEU A 29 -9.02 -2.47 11.49
C LEU A 29 -7.52 -2.15 11.36
N PHE A 30 -6.86 -1.74 12.45
CA PHE A 30 -5.44 -1.43 12.50
C PHE A 30 -4.59 -2.56 13.09
N ASP A 31 -5.21 -3.61 13.60
CA ASP A 31 -4.50 -4.72 14.22
C ASP A 31 -3.64 -5.48 13.20
N GLY A 32 -2.40 -5.78 13.58
CA GLY A 32 -1.43 -6.47 12.73
C GLY A 32 -0.94 -5.66 11.54
N LYS A 33 -1.29 -4.37 11.42
CA LYS A 33 -0.70 -3.49 10.41
C LYS A 33 0.75 -3.15 10.79
N LYS A 34 1.56 -2.98 9.76
CA LYS A 34 2.97 -2.64 9.80
C LYS A 34 3.22 -1.44 8.89
N HIS A 35 4.23 -0.65 9.21
CA HIS A 35 4.60 0.53 8.43
C HIS A 35 5.84 0.22 7.59
N TYR A 36 5.73 0.36 6.27
CA TYR A 36 6.81 0.16 5.32
C TYR A 36 7.14 1.45 4.58
N VAL A 37 8.44 1.66 4.34
CA VAL A 37 8.95 2.80 3.58
C VAL A 37 9.84 2.29 2.46
N ALA A 38 9.51 2.72 1.24
CA ALA A 38 10.32 2.53 0.04
C ALA A 38 10.91 3.89 -0.38
N CYS A 39 12.24 4.00 -0.30
CA CYS A 39 12.99 5.16 -0.75
C CYS A 39 13.50 4.94 -2.17
N PHE A 40 12.96 5.75 -3.08
CA PHE A 40 13.47 5.94 -4.43
C PHE A 40 14.43 7.14 -4.46
N LYS A 41 14.97 7.46 -5.64
CA LYS A 41 15.98 8.51 -5.78
C LYS A 41 15.50 9.88 -5.25
N ASP A 42 14.30 10.28 -5.65
CA ASP A 42 13.75 11.61 -5.37
C ASP A 42 12.41 11.56 -4.62
N VAL A 43 11.89 10.36 -4.36
CA VAL A 43 10.58 10.16 -3.72
C VAL A 43 10.64 9.07 -2.66
N LYS A 44 9.81 9.22 -1.63
CA LYS A 44 9.53 8.19 -0.64
C LYS A 44 8.09 7.76 -0.79
N PHE A 45 7.87 6.46 -0.82
CA PHE A 45 6.56 5.87 -0.73
C PHE A 45 6.43 5.20 0.64
N GLU A 46 5.38 5.57 1.37
CA GLU A 46 5.10 5.04 2.70
C GLU A 46 3.75 4.34 2.67
N SER A 47 3.68 3.14 3.24
CA SER A 47 2.46 2.34 3.25
C SER A 47 2.27 1.62 4.57
N VAL A 48 1.01 1.55 5.01
CA VAL A 48 0.60 0.78 6.17
C VAL A 48 -0.26 -0.40 5.71
N CYS A 49 0.29 -1.61 5.80
CA CYS A 49 -0.37 -2.85 5.38
C CYS A 49 -0.05 -4.00 6.34
N ARG A 50 -0.72 -5.15 6.19
CA ARG A 50 -0.49 -6.32 7.07
C ARG A 50 0.74 -7.13 6.68
N SER A 51 1.06 -7.14 5.40
CA SER A 51 2.18 -7.87 4.83
C SER A 51 2.61 -7.22 3.52
N MET A 52 3.88 -7.42 3.18
CA MET A 52 4.45 -6.97 1.93
C MET A 52 5.23 -8.14 1.30
N SER A 53 5.18 -8.23 -0.03
CA SER A 53 5.97 -9.16 -0.82
C SER A 53 6.66 -8.40 -1.95
N GLU A 54 7.96 -8.61 -2.11
CA GLU A 54 8.72 -8.12 -3.25
C GLU A 54 8.71 -9.18 -4.36
N VAL A 55 8.34 -8.77 -5.57
CA VAL A 55 8.38 -9.61 -6.77
C VAL A 55 9.21 -8.90 -7.84
N THR A 56 10.02 -9.65 -8.57
CA THR A 56 10.73 -9.16 -9.75
C THR A 56 9.96 -9.60 -10.98
N LEU A 57 9.66 -8.64 -11.86
CA LEU A 57 8.93 -8.88 -13.09
C LEU A 57 9.83 -8.56 -14.28
N SER A 58 9.69 -9.34 -15.35
CA SER A 58 10.24 -9.01 -16.66
C SER A 58 9.45 -7.85 -17.30
N SER A 59 10.05 -7.20 -18.29
CA SER A 59 9.37 -6.13 -19.04
C SER A 59 8.07 -6.63 -19.67
N GLU A 60 8.06 -7.86 -20.19
CA GLU A 60 6.90 -8.50 -20.80
C GLU A 60 5.78 -8.73 -19.77
N GLU A 61 6.12 -9.19 -18.56
CA GLU A 61 5.16 -9.39 -17.47
C GLU A 61 4.54 -8.06 -17.01
N VAL A 62 5.33 -6.98 -16.95
CA VAL A 62 4.83 -5.64 -16.63
C VAL A 62 3.85 -5.16 -17.70
N VAL A 63 4.18 -5.33 -18.99
CA VAL A 63 3.29 -4.93 -20.09
C VAL A 63 1.98 -5.71 -20.03
N ALA A 64 2.04 -7.02 -19.80
CA ALA A 64 0.84 -7.86 -19.71
C ALA A 64 -0.09 -7.41 -18.55
N LEU A 65 0.47 -7.10 -17.38
CA LEU A 65 -0.30 -6.60 -16.24
C LEU A 65 -0.99 -5.27 -16.54
N VAL A 66 -0.27 -4.31 -17.12
CA VAL A 66 -0.82 -2.99 -17.44
C VAL A 66 -1.93 -3.08 -18.49
N VAL A 67 -1.74 -3.91 -19.53
CA VAL A 67 -2.78 -4.12 -20.56
C VAL A 67 -4.03 -4.73 -19.93
N GLY A 68 -3.89 -5.76 -19.08
CA GLY A 68 -5.05 -6.36 -18.40
C GLY A 68 -5.82 -5.37 -17.54
N GLN A 69 -5.12 -4.51 -16.80
CA GLN A 69 -5.76 -3.46 -16.00
C GLN A 69 -6.50 -2.42 -16.85
N LEU A 70 -5.97 -2.07 -18.03
CA LEU A 70 -6.66 -1.17 -18.95
C LEU A 70 -7.95 -1.79 -19.51
N GLU A 71 -7.91 -3.07 -19.87
CA GLU A 71 -9.09 -3.80 -20.37
C GLU A 71 -10.19 -3.94 -19.29
N GLU A 72 -9.81 -4.18 -18.02
CA GLU A 72 -10.74 -4.20 -16.89
C GLU A 72 -11.44 -2.83 -16.72
N LEU A 73 -10.67 -1.74 -16.74
CA LEU A 73 -11.22 -0.37 -16.65
C LEU A 73 -12.16 -0.03 -17.81
N GLU A 74 -11.82 -0.45 -19.03
CA GLU A 74 -12.70 -0.27 -20.20
C GLU A 74 -14.00 -1.07 -20.10
N THR A 75 -13.95 -2.22 -19.43
CA THR A 75 -15.12 -3.09 -19.22
C THR A 75 -16.03 -2.55 -18.12
N GLU A 76 -15.48 -2.03 -17.02
CA GLU A 76 -16.25 -1.40 -15.94
C GLU A 76 -16.86 -0.05 -16.33
N ALA A 77 -16.29 0.62 -17.35
CA ALA A 77 -16.80 1.89 -17.88
C ALA A 77 -18.02 1.74 -18.82
N ARG A 78 -18.46 0.50 -19.13
CA ARG A 78 -19.64 0.19 -19.96
C ARG A 78 -20.83 -0.27 -19.12
#